data_AF-A0A6N9P2Q4-F1
#
_entry.id   AF-A0A6N9P2Q4-F1
#
_cell.length_a   1.000
_cell.length_b   1.000
_cell.length_c   1.000
_cell.angle_alpha   90.00
_cell.angle_beta   90.00
_cell.angle_gamma   90.00
#
_symmetry.space_group_name_H-M   'P 1'
#
loop_
_entity.id
_entity.type
_entity.pdbx_description
1 polymer ?
#
loop_
_entity_poly.entity_id
_entity_poly.type
_entity_poly.pdbx_seq_one_letter_code
_entity_poly.pdbx_strand_id
1 'polypeptide(L)'
;MRAGAILIVVYWAIFTVKRHFTPRLTAAIKANTYDLNRNDPEAKRAAQRKRGPLTAAKWALRVAGWAENVLITLVLAWLVFVVGTVLTGTVVVFGKPL
;
A
#
# COMPACT_ATOMS: atom_id res chain seq x y z
N MET A 1 -0.46 -18.77 14.37
CA MET A 1 0.08 -17.56 15.02
C MET A 1 1.17 -16.84 14.21
N ARG A 2 2.18 -17.52 13.63
CA ARG A 2 3.24 -16.86 12.82
C ARG A 2 2.72 -16.13 11.56
N ALA A 3 1.73 -16.69 10.86
CA ALA A 3 1.16 -16.08 9.66
C ALA A 3 0.52 -14.71 9.90
N GLY A 4 -0.20 -14.53 11.02
CA GLY A 4 -0.80 -13.23 11.38
C GLY A 4 0.25 -12.15 11.65
N ALA A 5 1.35 -12.49 12.33
CA ALA A 5 2.46 -11.57 12.55
C ALA A 5 3.13 -11.15 11.23
N ILE A 6 3.33 -12.09 10.30
CA ILE A 6 3.90 -11.80 8.97
C ILE A 6 2.98 -10.84 8.19
N LEU A 7 1.66 -11.09 8.19
CA LEU A 7 0.69 -10.21 7.52
C LEU A 7 0.72 -8.78 8.07
N ILE A 8 0.79 -8.62 9.39
CA ILE A 8 0.85 -7.31 10.05
C ILE A 8 2.14 -6.58 9.69
N VAL A 9 3.29 -7.27 9.70
CA VAL A 9 4.59 -6.67 9.34
C VAL A 9 4.60 -6.23 7.88
N VAL A 10 4.11 -7.07 6.96
CA VAL A 10 4.03 -6.75 5.53
C VAL A 10 3.07 -5.56 5.30
N TYR A 11 1.92 -5.55 5.96
CA TYR A 11 1.00 -4.42 5.93
C TYR A 11 1.69 -3.13 6.38
N TRP A 12 2.38 -3.15 7.52
CA TRP A 12 3.11 -1.99 8.04
C TRP A 12 4.21 -1.50 7.10
N ALA A 13 4.96 -2.40 6.49
CA ALA A 13 6.00 -2.06 5.51
C ALA A 13 5.41 -1.35 4.28
N ILE A 14 4.32 -1.87 3.72
CA ILE A 14 3.65 -1.26 2.56
C ILE A 14 3.04 0.09 2.92
N PHE A 15 2.37 0.17 4.07
CA PHE A 15 1.75 1.40 4.56
C PHE A 15 2.77 2.53 4.77
N THR A 16 3.89 2.24 5.41
CA THR A 16 4.94 3.24 5.70
C THR A 16 5.59 3.77 4.43
N VAL A 17 5.94 2.88 3.50
CA VAL A 17 6.48 3.25 2.17
C VAL A 17 5.48 4.14 1.45
N LYS A 18 4.23 3.71 1.32
CA LYS A 18 3.17 4.48 0.63
C LYS A 18 2.98 5.86 1.27
N ARG A 19 2.88 5.94 2.60
CA ARG A 19 2.70 7.21 3.33
C ARG A 19 3.88 8.16 3.15
N HIS A 20 5.10 7.64 3.08
CA HIS A 20 6.30 8.45 2.85
C HIS A 20 6.41 8.98 1.41
N PHE A 21 6.12 8.14 0.42
CA PHE A 21 6.32 8.49 -0.99
C PHE A 21 5.14 9.22 -1.65
N THR A 22 3.91 9.07 -1.15
CA THR A 22 2.72 9.74 -1.71
C THR A 22 2.83 11.27 -1.80
N PRO A 23 3.20 12.02 -0.74
CA PRO A 23 3.29 13.47 -0.81
C PRO A 23 4.41 13.94 -1.75
N ARG A 24 5.56 13.24 -1.73
CA ARG A 24 6.71 13.55 -2.60
C ARG A 24 6.37 13.34 -4.07
N LEU A 25 5.69 12.25 -4.40
CA LEU A 25 5.29 11.98 -5.77
C LEU A 25 4.23 12.98 -6.25
N THR A 26 3.25 13.30 -5.41
CA THR A 26 2.21 14.27 -5.75
C THR A 26 2.80 15.65 -6.03
N ALA A 27 3.76 16.09 -5.21
CA ALA A 27 4.49 17.34 -5.44
C ALA A 27 5.26 17.31 -6.76
N ALA A 28 5.98 16.22 -7.05
CA ALA A 28 6.73 16.07 -8.30
C ALA A 28 5.84 16.04 -9.55
N ILE A 29 4.68 15.36 -9.49
CA ILE A 29 3.69 15.36 -10.59
C ILE A 29 3.13 16.77 -10.81
N LYS A 30 2.83 17.50 -9.73
CA LYS A 30 2.30 18.87 -9.81
C LYS A 30 3.33 19.83 -10.42
N ALA A 31 4.57 19.78 -9.98
CA ALA A 31 5.67 20.56 -10.55
C ALA A 31 5.87 20.23 -12.04
N ASN A 32 5.90 18.95 -12.40
CA ASN A 32 6.05 18.54 -13.79
C ASN A 32 4.89 19.02 -14.69
N THR A 33 3.67 19.08 -14.16
CA THR A 33 2.50 19.59 -14.88
C THR A 33 2.60 21.11 -15.09
N TYR A 34 3.11 21.84 -14.10
CA TYR A 34 3.36 23.26 -14.22
C TYR A 34 4.43 23.57 -15.28
N ASP A 35 5.55 22.85 -15.28
CA ASP A 35 6.63 23.01 -16.27
C ASP A 35 6.19 22.68 -17.70
N LEU A 36 5.25 21.73 -17.86
CA LEU A 36 4.64 21.41 -19.16
C LEU A 36 3.73 22.54 -19.69
N ASN A 37 3.07 23.26 -18.80
CA ASN A 37 2.16 24.36 -19.17
C ASN A 37 2.88 25.73 -19.26
N ARG A 38 4.12 25.82 -18.80
CA ARG A 38 4.95 27.03 -18.90
C ARG A 38 5.32 27.31 -20.37
N ASN A 39 5.39 28.58 -20.78
CA ASN A 39 5.77 28.97 -22.15
C ASN A 39 7.28 28.84 -22.46
N ASP A 40 7.98 27.94 -21.76
CA ASP A 40 9.41 27.69 -21.95
C ASP A 40 9.63 26.33 -22.65
N PRO A 41 10.18 26.31 -23.87
CA PRO A 41 10.37 25.08 -24.64
C PRO A 41 11.41 24.12 -24.05
N GLU A 42 12.40 24.61 -23.29
CA GLU A 42 13.39 23.74 -22.62
C GLU A 42 12.78 23.05 -21.39
N ALA A 43 12.03 23.80 -20.59
CA ALA A 43 11.30 23.28 -19.44
C ALA A 43 10.28 22.19 -19.87
N LYS A 44 9.58 22.40 -20.98
CA LYS A 44 8.65 21.39 -21.54
C LYS A 44 9.35 20.08 -21.92
N ARG A 45 10.50 20.16 -22.59
CA ARG A 45 11.26 18.95 -23.00
C ARG A 45 11.78 18.18 -21.78
N ALA A 46 12.31 18.89 -20.79
CA ALA A 46 12.76 18.27 -19.54
C ALA A 46 11.59 17.60 -18.78
N ALA A 47 10.44 18.27 -18.70
CA ALA A 47 9.26 17.75 -18.04
C ALA A 47 8.63 16.54 -18.77
N GLN A 48 8.71 16.52 -20.10
CA GLN A 48 8.26 15.40 -20.92
C GLN A 48 9.12 14.15 -20.70
N ARG A 49 10.44 14.28 -20.52
CA ARG A 49 11.33 13.16 -20.17
C ARG A 49 11.00 12.57 -18.79
N LYS A 50 10.59 13.41 -17.83
CA LYS A 50 10.22 12.97 -16.47
C LYS A 50 8.82 12.34 -16.38
N ARG A 51 7.96 12.48 -17.40
CA ARG A 51 6.60 11.89 -17.39
C ARG A 51 6.60 10.37 -17.25
N GLY A 52 7.48 9.67 -17.96
CA GLY A 52 7.60 8.21 -17.89
C GLY A 52 7.82 7.69 -16.46
N PRO A 53 8.93 8.06 -15.78
CA PRO A 53 9.20 7.61 -14.43
C PRO A 53 8.16 8.08 -13.39
N LEU A 54 7.61 9.30 -13.54
CA LEU A 54 6.53 9.77 -12.66
C LEU A 54 5.23 8.97 -12.83
N THR A 55 4.91 8.55 -14.04
CA THR A 55 3.75 7.71 -14.33
C THR A 55 3.94 6.30 -13.76
N ALA A 56 5.14 5.73 -13.92
CA ALA A 56 5.49 4.44 -13.33
C ALA A 56 5.39 4.48 -11.79
N ALA A 57 5.92 5.52 -11.15
CA ALA A 57 5.82 5.71 -9.70
C ALA A 57 4.36 5.90 -9.22
N LYS A 58 3.51 6.56 -10.03
CA LYS A 58 2.08 6.70 -9.73
C LYS A 58 1.37 5.34 -9.79
N TRP A 59 1.68 4.52 -10.79
CA TRP A 59 1.18 3.16 -10.88
C TRP A 59 1.68 2.28 -9.73
N ALA A 60 2.95 2.40 -9.35
CA ALA A 60 3.52 1.67 -8.21
C ALA A 60 2.78 2.00 -6.89
N LEU A 61 2.49 3.27 -6.61
CA LEU A 61 1.68 3.66 -5.45
C LEU A 61 0.24 3.13 -5.53
N ARG A 62 -0.34 3.06 -6.73
CA ARG A 62 -1.69 2.51 -6.93
C ARG A 62 -1.73 1.01 -6.65
N VAL A 63 -0.75 0.25 -7.16
CA VAL A 63 -0.59 -1.18 -6.88
C VAL A 63 -0.32 -1.42 -5.40
N ALA A 64 0.51 -0.60 -4.75
CA ALA A 64 0.72 -0.67 -3.31
C ALA A 64 -0.58 -0.45 -2.52
N GLY A 65 -1.43 0.48 -2.95
CA GLY A 65 -2.76 0.68 -2.36
C GLY A 65 -3.70 -0.53 -2.55
N TRP A 66 -3.64 -1.20 -3.70
CA TRP A 66 -4.41 -2.43 -3.92
C TRP A 66 -3.91 -3.57 -3.03
N ALA A 67 -2.59 -3.75 -2.94
CA ALA A 67 -1.98 -4.74 -2.07
C ALA A 67 -2.35 -4.51 -0.60
N GLU A 68 -2.36 -3.26 -0.16
CA GLU A 68 -2.80 -2.87 1.19
C GLU A 68 -4.26 -3.29 1.45
N ASN A 69 -5.17 -3.03 0.51
CA ASN A 69 -6.58 -3.44 0.64
C ASN A 69 -6.73 -4.96 0.71
N VAL A 70 -6.02 -5.70 -0.16
CA VAL A 70 -6.03 -7.17 -0.14
C VAL A 70 -5.51 -7.72 1.19
N LEU A 71 -4.43 -7.13 1.71
CA LEU A 71 -3.87 -7.49 3.03
C LEU A 71 -4.88 -7.24 4.16
N ILE A 72 -5.55 -6.10 4.17
CA ILE A 72 -6.60 -5.81 5.17
C ILE A 72 -7.71 -6.86 5.09
N THR A 73 -8.20 -7.18 3.89
CA THR A 73 -9.23 -8.20 3.69
C THR A 73 -8.78 -9.57 4.19
N LEU A 74 -7.53 -9.97 3.91
CA LEU A 74 -6.97 -11.24 4.40
C LEU A 74 -6.84 -11.26 5.92
N VAL A 75 -6.42 -10.15 6.54
CA VAL A 75 -6.34 -10.02 8.00
C VAL A 75 -7.73 -10.11 8.63
N LEU A 76 -8.73 -9.45 8.04
CA LEU A 76 -10.12 -9.53 8.52
C LEU A 76 -10.68 -10.94 8.38
N ALA A 77 -10.48 -11.59 7.22
CA ALA A 77 -10.90 -12.98 7.01
C ALA A 77 -10.22 -13.93 8.02
N TRP A 78 -8.93 -13.72 8.29
CA TRP A 78 -8.20 -14.48 9.30
C TRP A 78 -8.74 -14.23 10.72
N LEU A 79 -9.08 -13.00 11.09
CA LEU A 79 -9.68 -12.68 12.38
C LEU A 79 -11.06 -13.34 12.55
N VAL A 80 -11.92 -13.26 11.52
CA VAL A 80 -13.23 -13.94 11.52
C VAL A 80 -13.05 -15.45 11.68
N PHE A 81 -12.09 -16.03 10.98
CA PHE A 81 -11.75 -17.45 11.14
C PHE A 81 -11.32 -17.77 12.56
N VAL A 82 -10.37 -17.02 13.14
CA VAL A 82 -9.92 -17.22 14.53
C VAL A 82 -11.09 -17.13 15.51
N VAL A 83 -11.92 -16.10 15.40
CA VAL A 83 -13.11 -15.95 16.25
C VAL A 83 -14.06 -17.13 16.08
N GLY A 84 -14.36 -17.54 14.85
CA GLY A 84 -15.23 -18.68 14.56
C GLY A 84 -14.70 -19.99 15.14
N THR A 85 -13.40 -20.24 15.02
CA THR A 85 -12.76 -21.45 15.57
C THR A 85 -12.73 -21.46 17.10
N VAL A 86 -12.58 -20.30 17.75
CA VAL A 86 -12.70 -20.17 19.21
C VAL A 86 -14.14 -20.43 19.65
N LEU A 87 -15.13 -19.86 18.95
CA LEU A 87 -16.56 -20.04 19.27
C LEU A 87 -17.05 -21.48 19.06
N THR A 88 -16.48 -22.20 18.09
CA THR A 88 -16.83 -23.62 17.81
C THR A 88 -16.03 -24.61 18.65
N GLY A 89 -15.18 -24.14 19.58
CA GLY A 89 -14.38 -25.01 20.45
C GLY A 89 -13.32 -25.83 19.72
N THR A 90 -13.00 -25.52 18.46
CA THR A 90 -12.04 -26.27 17.63
C THR A 90 -10.58 -25.91 17.91
N VAL A 91 -10.31 -24.85 18.68
CA VAL A 91 -8.95 -24.46 19.09
C VAL A 91 -8.84 -24.46 20.61
N VAL A 92 -7.94 -25.30 21.14
CA VAL A 92 -7.61 -25.34 22.56
C VAL A 92 -6.72 -24.14 22.90
N VAL A 93 -7.31 -23.13 23.54
CA VAL A 93 -6.57 -22.00 24.11
C VAL A 93 -6.47 -22.26 25.61
N PHE A 94 -5.27 -22.59 26.09
CA PHE A 94 -4.93 -22.93 27.49
C PHE A 94 -5.30 -24.33 28.02
N GLY A 95 -5.16 -25.39 27.22
CA GLY A 95 -5.05 -26.76 27.75
C GLY A 95 -6.28 -27.33 28.49
N LYS A 96 -7.44 -26.66 28.45
CA LYS A 96 -8.71 -27.26 28.80
C LYS A 96 -9.65 -27.21 27.60
N PRO A 97 -10.35 -28.31 27.26
CA PRO A 97 -11.55 -28.19 26.47
C PRO A 97 -12.57 -27.38 27.27
N LEU A 98 -13.32 -26.52 26.57
CA LEU A 98 -14.51 -25.86 27.12
C LEU A 98 -15.52 -26.89 27.63
#